data_AF-A0A725BAB6-F1
#
_entry.id   AF-A0A725BAB6-F1
#
_cell.length_a   1.000
_cell.length_b   1.000
_cell.length_c   1.000
_cell.angle_alpha   90.00
_cell.angle_beta   90.00
_cell.angle_gamma   90.00
#
_symmetry.space_group_name_H-M   'P 1'
#
loop_
_entity.id
_entity.type
_entity.pdbx_description
1 polymer ?
#
loop_
_entity_poly.entity_id
_entity_poly.type
_entity_poly.pdbx_seq_one_letter_code
_entity_poly.pdbx_strand_id
1 'polypeptide(L)'
;ASRDSISAYPAVIQKMVEITNATQGALIFKDGTKVIDIVFYPQTPLTVEDWMPTIEPLLRESRQDKRPHTQFEDEVARAVTPVLDPSQNEIIAYIFLSRNQDRFDRYEQEELAAFAR
;
A
#
# COMPACT_ATOMS: atom_id res chain seq x y z
N ALA A 1 18.65 -11.70 5.32
CA ALA A 1 18.55 -10.36 4.70
C ALA A 1 17.26 -9.61 5.07
N SER A 2 16.34 -10.19 5.85
CA SER A 2 14.97 -9.69 6.00
C SER A 2 14.72 -8.66 7.10
N ARG A 3 15.73 -8.34 7.93
CA ARG A 3 15.60 -7.39 9.06
C ARG A 3 16.02 -5.96 8.71
N ASP A 4 16.98 -5.78 7.80
CA ASP A 4 17.45 -4.45 7.40
C ASP A 4 16.45 -3.74 6.48
N SER A 5 15.58 -4.47 5.77
CA SER A 5 14.51 -3.89 4.95
C SER A 5 13.39 -3.29 5.80
N ILE A 6 13.18 -3.81 7.02
CA ILE A 6 12.06 -3.43 7.89
C ILE A 6 12.22 -2.02 8.48
N SER A 7 13.45 -1.60 8.75
CA SER A 7 13.75 -0.29 9.34
C SER A 7 13.55 0.88 8.37
N ALA A 8 13.56 0.63 7.05
CA ALA A 8 13.37 1.65 6.02
C ALA A 8 11.89 1.95 5.74
N TYR A 9 10.97 1.05 6.06
CA TYR A 9 9.58 1.18 5.62
C TYR A 9 8.82 2.39 6.16
N PRO A 10 8.99 2.85 7.42
CA PRO A 10 8.31 4.06 7.89
C PRO A 10 8.64 5.29 7.03
N ALA A 11 9.91 5.43 6.61
CA ALA A 11 10.34 6.52 5.75
C ALA A 11 9.77 6.38 4.33
N VAL A 12 9.62 5.15 3.83
CA VAL A 12 9.00 4.88 2.51
C VAL A 12 7.52 5.27 2.52
N ILE A 13 6.75 4.87 3.54
CA ILE A 13 5.32 5.22 3.63
C ILE A 13 5.15 6.73 3.75
N GLN A 14 5.95 7.38 4.61
CA GLN A 14 5.91 8.83 4.77
C GLN A 14 6.16 9.54 3.43
N LYS A 15 7.21 9.15 2.70
CA LYS A 15 7.52 9.74 1.39
C LYS A 15 6.39 9.52 0.38
N MET A 16 5.78 8.33 0.36
CA MET A 16 4.64 8.03 -0.52
C MET A 16 3.41 8.88 -0.19
N VAL A 17 3.13 9.06 1.10
CA VAL A 17 2.07 9.95 1.59
C VAL A 17 2.33 11.38 1.14
N GLU A 18 3.57 11.87 1.27
CA GLU A 18 3.97 13.22 0.84
C GLU A 18 3.86 13.42 -0.68
N ILE A 19 4.34 12.47 -1.49
CA ILE A 19 4.34 12.58 -2.97
C ILE A 19 2.93 12.52 -3.54
N THR A 20 2.08 11.66 -2.99
CA THR A 20 0.72 11.43 -3.49
C THR A 20 -0.33 12.26 -2.77
N ASN A 21 0.09 13.18 -1.90
CA ASN A 21 -0.78 13.99 -1.05
C ASN A 21 -1.85 13.13 -0.35
N ALA A 22 -1.46 11.93 0.10
CA ALA A 22 -2.37 11.01 0.76
C ALA A 22 -2.67 11.50 2.18
N THR A 23 -3.87 11.23 2.69
CA THR A 23 -4.20 11.54 4.09
C THR A 23 -3.75 10.44 5.04
N GLN A 24 -3.71 9.20 4.56
CA GLN A 24 -3.25 8.03 5.30
C GLN A 24 -2.45 7.13 4.38
N GLY A 25 -1.45 6.46 4.95
CA GLY A 25 -0.74 5.36 4.34
C GLY A 25 -0.65 4.18 5.29
N ALA A 26 -0.45 2.99 4.76
CA ALA A 26 -0.18 1.81 5.56
C ALA A 26 0.76 0.85 4.83
N LEU A 27 1.58 0.14 5.60
CA LEU A 27 2.32 -1.02 5.12
C LEU A 27 1.63 -2.28 5.61
N ILE A 28 1.32 -3.16 4.67
CA ILE A 28 0.58 -4.38 4.90
C ILE A 28 1.55 -5.53 4.72
N PHE A 29 1.87 -6.20 5.82
CA PHE A 29 2.72 -7.39 5.82
C PHE A 29 1.88 -8.62 5.54
N LYS A 30 2.44 -9.55 4.76
CA LYS A 30 1.78 -10.82 4.45
C LYS A 30 2.67 -12.02 4.75
N ASP A 31 2.01 -13.14 4.98
CA ASP A 31 2.58 -14.48 4.91
C ASP A 31 1.76 -15.28 3.88
N GLY A 32 2.38 -15.65 2.76
CA GLY A 32 1.69 -16.25 1.62
C GLY A 32 0.60 -15.33 1.07
N THR A 33 -0.68 -15.70 1.26
CA THR A 33 -1.86 -14.92 0.86
C THR A 33 -2.54 -14.18 2.01
N LYS A 34 -2.09 -14.40 3.26
CA LYS A 34 -2.72 -13.88 4.46
C LYS A 34 -2.03 -12.60 4.92
N VAL A 35 -2.80 -11.56 5.20
CA VAL A 35 -2.29 -10.37 5.91
C VAL A 35 -2.05 -10.73 7.36
N ILE A 36 -0.85 -10.43 7.86
CA ILE A 36 -0.43 -10.76 9.23
C ILE A 36 -0.27 -9.52 10.11
N ASP A 37 -0.04 -8.35 9.51
CA ASP A 37 0.12 -7.09 10.24
C ASP A 37 -0.10 -5.89 9.31
N ILE A 38 -0.55 -4.78 9.86
CA ILE A 38 -0.73 -3.51 9.16
C ILE A 38 -0.17 -2.36 10.02
N VAL A 39 0.81 -1.64 9.47
CA VAL A 39 1.43 -0.50 10.12
C VAL A 39 0.99 0.79 9.43
N PHE A 40 0.21 1.60 10.12
CA PHE A 40 -0.34 2.85 9.59
C PHE A 40 0.57 4.06 9.81
N TYR A 41 0.45 5.03 8.90
CA TYR A 41 1.03 6.36 8.97
C TYR A 41 -0.02 7.42 8.55
N PRO A 42 -0.37 8.39 9.40
CA PRO A 42 -0.03 8.43 10.83
C PRO A 42 -0.59 7.21 11.57
N GLN A 43 -0.03 6.89 12.74
CA GLN A 43 -0.53 5.78 13.55
C GLN A 43 -2.01 5.98 13.89
N THR A 44 -2.79 4.92 13.73
CA THR A 44 -4.23 4.86 14.04
C THR A 44 -4.49 3.68 14.97
N PRO A 45 -5.47 3.77 15.89
CA PRO A 45 -5.78 2.68 16.82
C PRO A 45 -6.59 1.52 16.18
N LEU A 46 -6.70 1.48 14.86
CA LEU A 46 -7.52 0.49 14.13
C LEU A 46 -6.75 -0.82 13.93
N THR A 47 -7.47 -1.92 14.01
CA THR A 47 -6.93 -3.28 13.85
C THR A 47 -6.91 -3.72 12.38
N VAL A 48 -6.25 -4.84 12.11
CA VAL A 48 -6.27 -5.48 10.79
C VAL A 48 -7.70 -5.87 10.42
N GLU A 49 -8.46 -6.39 11.37
CA GLU A 49 -9.86 -6.80 11.20
C GLU A 49 -10.77 -5.63 10.82
N ASP A 50 -10.55 -4.45 11.40
CA ASP A 50 -11.32 -3.24 11.09
C ASP A 50 -11.12 -2.78 9.65
N TRP A 51 -9.91 -2.95 9.12
CA TRP A 51 -9.53 -2.45 7.79
C TRP A 51 -9.66 -3.47 6.66
N MET A 52 -9.59 -4.76 6.97
CA MET A 52 -9.58 -5.81 5.95
C MET A 52 -10.73 -5.69 4.93
N PRO A 53 -11.99 -5.41 5.32
CA PRO A 53 -13.10 -5.27 4.36
C PRO A 53 -12.86 -4.17 3.31
N THR A 54 -12.17 -3.09 3.70
CA THR A 54 -11.88 -1.94 2.84
C THR A 54 -10.74 -2.23 1.86
N ILE A 55 -9.73 -3.00 2.29
CA ILE A 55 -8.47 -3.13 1.54
C ILE A 55 -8.42 -4.43 0.72
N GLU A 56 -9.08 -5.50 1.17
CA GLU A 56 -9.04 -6.84 0.54
C GLU A 56 -9.37 -6.84 -0.97
N PRO A 57 -10.37 -6.10 -1.48
CA PRO A 57 -10.64 -6.05 -2.92
C PRO A 57 -9.43 -5.57 -3.73
N LEU A 58 -8.82 -4.45 -3.32
CA LEU A 58 -7.65 -3.87 -3.98
C LEU A 58 -6.39 -4.74 -3.81
N LEU A 59 -6.22 -5.36 -2.64
CA LEU A 59 -5.14 -6.32 -2.40
C LEU A 59 -5.22 -7.50 -3.35
N ARG A 60 -6.43 -8.01 -3.59
CA ARG A 60 -6.65 -9.14 -4.48
C ARG A 60 -6.27 -8.82 -5.92
N GLU A 61 -6.70 -7.66 -6.42
CA GLU A 61 -6.35 -7.20 -7.77
C GLU A 61 -4.84 -6.98 -7.90
N SER A 62 -4.26 -6.22 -6.98
CA SER A 62 -2.82 -5.93 -6.97
C SER A 62 -1.96 -7.18 -6.87
N ARG A 63 -2.41 -8.19 -6.12
CA ARG A 63 -1.75 -9.50 -6.05
C ARG A 63 -1.78 -10.26 -7.37
N GLN A 64 -2.91 -10.22 -8.08
CA GLN A 64 -3.07 -10.93 -9.36
C GLN A 64 -2.19 -10.32 -10.45
N ASP A 65 -2.18 -8.99 -10.53
CA ASP A 65 -1.49 -8.27 -11.61
C ASP A 65 -0.04 -7.93 -11.26
N LYS A 66 0.34 -8.05 -9.99
CA LYS A 66 1.63 -7.59 -9.42
C LYS A 66 1.92 -6.13 -9.77
N ARG A 67 0.89 -5.30 -9.74
CA ARG A 67 0.93 -3.87 -10.10
C ARG A 67 0.10 -3.04 -9.13
N PRO A 68 0.27 -1.71 -9.11
CA PRO A 68 -0.61 -0.85 -8.33
C PRO A 68 -2.03 -0.87 -8.87
N HIS A 69 -3.00 -0.81 -7.97
CA HIS A 69 -4.42 -0.60 -8.28
C HIS A 69 -4.96 0.57 -7.49
N THR A 70 -5.84 1.35 -8.12
CA THR A 70 -6.50 2.50 -7.51
C THR A 70 -8.01 2.35 -7.58
N GLN A 71 -8.71 2.74 -6.52
CA GLN A 71 -10.16 2.81 -6.45
C GLN A 71 -10.58 4.24 -6.07
N PHE A 72 -11.74 4.66 -6.52
CA PHE A 72 -12.40 5.87 -6.02
C PHE A 72 -13.87 5.58 -5.75
N GLU A 73 -14.26 5.62 -4.48
CA GLU A 73 -15.60 5.26 -4.00
C GLU A 73 -15.91 6.07 -2.74
N ASP A 74 -17.17 6.51 -2.59
CA ASP A 74 -17.63 7.34 -1.45
C ASP A 74 -16.74 8.57 -1.18
N GLU A 75 -16.29 9.25 -2.25
CA GLU A 75 -15.38 10.40 -2.20
C GLU A 75 -14.00 10.10 -1.58
N VAL A 76 -13.63 8.81 -1.48
CA VAL A 76 -12.33 8.35 -1.00
C VAL A 76 -11.57 7.70 -2.15
N ALA A 77 -10.39 8.24 -2.46
CA ALA A 77 -9.41 7.59 -3.30
C ALA A 77 -8.59 6.62 -2.45
N ARG A 78 -8.39 5.42 -2.98
CA ARG A 78 -7.58 4.36 -2.37
C ARG A 78 -6.59 3.83 -3.40
N ALA A 79 -5.39 3.50 -2.97
CA ALA A 79 -4.41 2.83 -3.80
C ALA A 79 -3.72 1.71 -3.02
N VAL A 80 -3.42 0.61 -3.71
CA VAL A 80 -2.58 -0.48 -3.19
C VAL A 80 -1.45 -0.71 -4.17
N THR A 81 -0.22 -0.67 -3.69
CA THR A 81 1.01 -0.89 -4.45
C THR A 81 1.74 -2.10 -3.88
N PRO A 82 2.03 -3.16 -4.66
CA PRO A 82 2.77 -4.31 -4.18
C PRO A 82 4.25 -3.96 -4.09
N VAL A 83 4.92 -4.41 -3.02
CA VAL A 83 6.38 -4.31 -2.88
C VAL A 83 6.96 -5.67 -3.23
N LEU A 84 7.82 -5.73 -4.26
CA LEU A 84 8.42 -6.96 -4.73
C LEU A 84 9.85 -7.16 -4.18
N ASP A 85 10.20 -8.41 -3.86
CA ASP A 85 11.60 -8.81 -3.77
C ASP A 85 12.15 -8.97 -5.21
N PRO A 86 13.11 -8.15 -5.64
CA PRO A 86 13.63 -8.17 -7.01
C PRO A 86 14.37 -9.48 -7.34
N SER A 87 14.81 -10.23 -6.33
CA SER A 87 15.52 -11.51 -6.54
C SER A 87 14.58 -12.68 -6.80
N GLN A 88 13.35 -12.63 -6.26
CA GLN A 88 12.39 -13.73 -6.31
C GLN A 88 11.11 -13.40 -7.08
N ASN A 89 10.92 -12.13 -7.48
CA ASN A 89 9.67 -11.63 -8.05
C ASN A 89 8.45 -12.00 -7.18
N GLU A 90 8.66 -12.02 -5.86
CA GLU A 90 7.66 -12.33 -4.87
C GLU A 90 7.22 -11.03 -4.19
N ILE A 91 5.91 -10.86 -3.99
CA ILE A 91 5.40 -9.75 -3.19
C ILE A 91 5.81 -10.01 -1.74
N ILE A 92 6.42 -9.04 -1.07
CA ILE A 92 6.83 -9.13 0.34
C ILE A 92 6.01 -8.22 1.27
N ALA A 93 5.34 -7.21 0.72
CA ALA A 93 4.42 -6.32 1.42
C ALA A 93 3.50 -5.61 0.42
N TYR A 94 2.54 -4.84 0.92
CA TYR A 94 1.83 -3.83 0.14
C TYR A 94 1.88 -2.47 0.82
N ILE A 95 1.89 -1.42 0.02
CA ILE A 95 1.67 -0.04 0.46
C ILE A 95 0.23 0.32 0.11
N PHE A 96 -0.55 0.66 1.12
CA PHE A 96 -1.87 1.25 0.97
C PHE A 96 -1.79 2.76 1.14
N LEU A 97 -2.54 3.51 0.34
CA LEU A 97 -2.71 4.95 0.49
C LEU A 97 -4.20 5.29 0.38
N SER A 98 -4.65 6.26 1.16
CA SER A 98 -5.99 6.82 1.02
C SER A 98 -6.02 8.33 1.17
N ARG A 99 -6.88 8.98 0.39
CA ARG A 99 -7.19 10.41 0.54
C ARG A 99 -8.65 10.69 0.24
N ASN A 100 -9.13 11.77 0.82
CA ASN A 100 -10.45 12.28 0.51
C ASN A 100 -10.38 13.18 -0.74
N GLN A 101 -11.51 13.31 -1.42
CA GLN A 101 -11.81 14.30 -2.47
C GLN A 101 -11.23 13.98 -3.86
N ASP A 102 -9.94 13.72 -3.99
CA ASP A 102 -9.30 13.63 -5.32
C ASP A 102 -8.85 12.22 -5.69
N ARG A 103 -9.17 11.78 -6.92
CA ARG A 103 -8.60 10.56 -7.52
C ARG A 103 -7.10 10.72 -7.70
N PHE A 104 -6.33 9.64 -7.54
CA PHE A 104 -4.91 9.66 -7.92
C PHE A 104 -4.77 10.00 -9.40
N ASP A 105 -4.03 11.06 -9.71
CA ASP A 105 -3.82 11.50 -11.08
C ASP A 105 -2.83 10.58 -11.82
N ARG A 106 -2.56 10.90 -13.09
CA ARG A 106 -1.66 10.09 -13.91
C ARG A 106 -0.22 10.09 -13.36
N TYR A 107 0.28 11.24 -12.92
CA TYR A 107 1.64 11.36 -12.41
C TYR A 107 1.80 10.55 -11.12
N GLU A 108 0.82 10.66 -10.22
CA GLU A 108 0.79 9.90 -8.96
C GLU A 108 0.73 8.39 -9.23
N GLN A 109 -0.09 7.94 -10.19
CA GLN A 109 -0.13 6.53 -10.60
C GLN A 109 1.19 6.03 -11.20
N GLU A 110 1.91 6.87 -11.94
CA GLU A 110 3.24 6.55 -12.47
C GLU A 110 4.27 6.41 -11.34
N GLU A 111 4.22 7.29 -10.33
CA GLU A 111 5.04 7.18 -9.12
C GLU A 111 4.73 5.89 -8.35
N LEU A 112 3.45 5.57 -8.12
CA LEU A 112 3.03 4.30 -7.49
C LEU A 112 3.60 3.08 -8.25
N ALA A 113 3.59 3.12 -9.59
CA ALA A 113 4.12 2.04 -10.42
C ALA A 113 5.65 1.93 -10.35
N ALA A 114 6.37 3.01 -10.09
CA ALA A 114 7.82 2.99 -9.91
C ALA A 114 8.22 2.24 -8.63
N PHE A 115 7.42 2.32 -7.57
CA PHE A 115 7.65 1.59 -6.31
C PHE A 115 7.32 0.10 -6.38
N ALA A 116 6.52 -0.33 -7.36
CA ALA A 116 6.20 -1.73 -7.56
C ALA A 116 7.29 -2.53 -8.28
N ARG A 117 8.41 -1.89 -8.68
CA ARG A 117 9.48 -2.49 -9.48
C ARG A 117 10.71 -2.85 -8.66
#